data_AF-A0A4Q1DAZ7-F1
#
_entry.id   AF-A0A4Q1DAZ7-F1
#
_cell.length_a   1.000
_cell.length_b   1.000
_cell.length_c   1.000
_cell.angle_alpha   90.00
_cell.angle_beta   90.00
_cell.angle_gamma   90.00
#
_symmetry.space_group_name_H-M   'P 1'
#
loop_
_entity.id
_entity.type
_entity.pdbx_description
1 polymer ?
#
loop_
_entity_poly.entity_id
_entity_poly.type
_entity_poly.pdbx_seq_one_letter_code
_entity_poly.pdbx_strand_id
1 'polypeptide(L)'
;MKSVGEVQLNFDSFDVAFYEDYLHFLTYEYVHMRRKPPVVGLKVNTLAKTIRQLRVFLRNRMRRKIIPPIDLEDFKQSEELTDAIYLTMDEIRAIYNLDLSNDTHLATCRDLFVFGCFTGLRFSDYTSIAPNDIRNRTLYKKQMKSDHWVVIPLRDEAYSIFMRSFMQGIPVLSNAVFNSAIKELGKRAGLYQLIRFSYKRGNKDIVVNQPKYAWITSHTCRRSFCTNEFLEGTPVELIMKISGHKSLKNFYRYIKISPEEAGRKIGEIWMQRGELKAS
;
A
#
# COMPACT_ATOMS: atom_id res chain seq x y z
N MET A 1 -16.61 38.95 -11.65
CA MET A 1 -15.21 38.70 -11.24
C MET A 1 -14.97 39.49 -9.96
N LYS A 2 -14.93 38.84 -8.79
CA LYS A 2 -14.45 39.54 -7.59
C LYS A 2 -12.94 39.67 -7.73
N SER A 3 -12.43 40.89 -7.76
CA SER A 3 -11.00 41.17 -7.65
C SER A 3 -10.53 40.64 -6.31
N VAL A 4 -9.83 39.50 -6.31
CA VAL A 4 -9.09 39.07 -5.13
C VAL A 4 -7.88 40.00 -5.07
N GLY A 5 -7.91 40.98 -4.17
CA GLY A 5 -6.72 41.79 -3.89
C GLY A 5 -5.56 40.86 -3.53
N GLU A 6 -4.33 41.22 -3.93
CA GLU A 6 -3.14 40.44 -3.58
C GLU A 6 -3.02 40.38 -2.05
N VAL A 7 -3.40 39.25 -1.46
CA VAL A 7 -3.18 39.00 -0.04
C VAL A 7 -1.68 38.72 0.12
N GLN A 8 -0.97 39.66 0.72
CA GLN A 8 0.43 39.45 1.06
C GLN A 8 0.52 38.49 2.26
N LEU A 9 0.80 37.22 1.98
CA LEU A 9 0.98 36.19 3.01
C LEU A 9 2.35 36.35 3.68
N ASN A 10 2.34 36.52 5.00
CA ASN A 10 3.53 36.54 5.85
C ASN A 10 3.35 35.58 7.04
N PHE A 11 4.31 35.55 7.97
CA PHE A 11 4.24 34.63 9.11
C PHE A 11 3.16 34.99 10.14
N ASP A 12 2.75 36.25 10.19
CA ASP A 12 1.66 36.70 11.08
C ASP A 12 0.29 36.36 10.50
N SER A 13 0.22 35.94 9.23
CA SER A 13 -1.00 35.47 8.58
C SER A 13 -1.42 34.06 9.00
N PHE A 14 -0.61 33.32 9.77
CA PHE A 14 -0.94 31.94 10.17
C PHE A 14 -1.75 31.92 11.47
N ASP A 15 -3.07 32.11 11.33
CA ASP A 15 -4.04 31.99 12.42
C ASP A 15 -5.13 30.94 12.09
N VAL A 16 -6.19 30.91 12.90
CA VAL A 16 -7.33 30.01 12.70
C VAL A 16 -8.08 30.34 11.40
N ALA A 17 -8.23 31.62 11.06
CA ALA A 17 -8.92 32.04 9.84
C ALA A 17 -8.16 31.56 8.59
N PHE A 18 -6.84 31.73 8.56
CA PHE A 18 -6.01 31.17 7.50
C PHE A 18 -6.13 29.65 7.42
N TYR A 19 -6.15 28.95 8.56
CA TYR A 19 -6.32 27.51 8.56
C TYR A 19 -7.63 27.08 7.91
N GLU A 20 -8.74 27.75 8.25
CA GLU A 20 -10.05 27.48 7.67
C GLU A 20 -10.10 27.76 6.17
N ASP A 21 -9.57 28.90 5.72
CA ASP A 21 -9.49 29.27 4.31
C ASP A 21 -8.60 28.30 3.53
N TYR A 22 -7.45 27.94 4.09
CA TYR A 22 -6.53 26.99 3.46
C TYR A 22 -7.14 25.59 3.39
N LEU A 23 -7.83 25.15 4.44
CA LEU A 23 -8.57 23.90 4.48
C LEU A 23 -9.69 23.90 3.43
N HIS A 24 -10.44 25.00 3.29
CA HIS A 24 -11.47 25.18 2.28
C HIS A 24 -10.87 25.07 0.88
N PHE A 25 -9.83 25.85 0.59
CA PHE A 25 -9.13 25.84 -0.69
C PHE A 25 -8.65 24.43 -1.08
N LEU A 26 -7.93 23.75 -0.18
CA LEU A 26 -7.41 22.40 -0.44
C LEU A 26 -8.54 21.37 -0.64
N THR A 27 -9.69 21.57 0.00
CA THR A 27 -10.81 20.62 -0.03
C THR A 27 -11.71 20.83 -1.24
N TYR A 28 -11.97 22.07 -1.64
CA TYR A 28 -13.04 22.43 -2.59
C TYR A 28 -12.56 23.15 -3.85
N GLU A 29 -11.37 23.74 -3.85
CA GLU A 29 -10.92 24.60 -4.96
C GLU A 29 -9.66 24.07 -5.66
N TYR A 30 -8.80 23.36 -4.93
CA TYR A 30 -7.53 22.86 -5.46
C TYR A 30 -7.73 21.94 -6.67
N VAL A 31 -7.20 22.35 -7.83
CA VAL A 31 -7.35 21.62 -9.11
C VAL A 31 -6.15 20.70 -9.38
N HIS A 32 -6.41 19.40 -9.55
CA HIS A 32 -5.41 18.42 -9.97
C HIS A 32 -5.18 18.48 -11.49
N MET A 33 -4.36 19.43 -11.96
CA MET A 33 -4.09 19.65 -13.39
C MET A 33 -3.51 18.44 -14.14
N ARG A 34 -2.88 17.50 -13.42
CA ARG A 34 -2.30 16.28 -14.00
C ARG A 34 -3.32 15.15 -14.24
N ARG A 35 -4.56 15.29 -13.76
CA ARG A 35 -5.64 14.31 -13.96
C ARG A 35 -6.45 14.70 -15.20
N LYS A 36 -6.87 13.70 -15.98
CA LYS A 36 -7.78 13.88 -17.12
C LYS A 36 -9.03 13.00 -16.92
N PRO A 37 -10.24 13.58 -16.81
CA PRO A 37 -10.52 15.01 -16.68
C PRO A 37 -9.93 15.59 -15.38
N PRO A 38 -9.72 16.93 -15.29
CA PRO A 38 -9.29 17.59 -14.07
C PRO A 38 -10.23 17.25 -12.91
N VAL A 39 -9.63 17.04 -11.74
CA VAL A 39 -10.36 16.72 -10.51
C VAL A 39 -10.12 17.84 -9.51
N VAL A 40 -11.17 18.27 -8.82
CA VAL A 40 -11.10 19.32 -7.80
C VAL A 40 -11.11 18.70 -6.40
N GLY A 41 -10.30 19.23 -5.49
CA GLY A 41 -10.25 18.84 -4.08
C GLY A 41 -9.29 17.69 -3.76
N LEU A 42 -8.57 17.83 -2.64
CA LEU A 42 -7.75 16.77 -2.06
C LEU A 42 -8.60 15.68 -1.39
N LYS A 43 -8.06 14.45 -1.34
CA LYS A 43 -8.62 13.39 -0.47
C LYS A 43 -8.23 13.67 0.98
N VAL A 44 -9.02 13.19 1.94
CA VAL A 44 -8.83 13.43 3.38
C VAL A 44 -7.42 13.10 3.86
N ASN A 45 -6.87 11.93 3.51
CA ASN A 45 -5.50 11.56 3.88
C ASN A 45 -4.42 12.46 3.26
N THR A 46 -4.64 12.96 2.04
CA THR A 46 -3.72 13.89 1.39
C THR A 46 -3.78 15.25 2.07
N LEU A 47 -4.99 15.73 2.37
CA LEU A 47 -5.24 16.96 3.10
C LEU A 47 -4.55 16.94 4.48
N ALA A 48 -4.78 15.90 5.28
CA ALA A 48 -4.16 15.75 6.59
C ALA A 48 -2.62 15.70 6.52
N LYS A 49 -2.05 15.07 5.47
CA LYS A 49 -0.61 15.08 5.24
C LYS A 49 -0.10 16.49 4.92
N THR A 50 -0.79 17.25 4.07
CA THR A 50 -0.43 18.63 3.74
C THR A 50 -0.45 19.51 4.99
N ILE A 51 -1.52 19.45 5.79
CA ILE A 51 -1.62 20.18 7.06
C ILE A 51 -0.50 19.77 8.03
N ARG A 52 -0.18 18.47 8.12
CA ARG A 52 0.92 17.98 8.95
C ARG A 52 2.26 18.58 8.51
N GLN A 53 2.53 18.67 7.21
CA GLN A 53 3.76 19.27 6.68
C GLN A 53 3.86 20.76 7.01
N LEU A 54 2.76 21.51 6.89
CA LEU A 54 2.70 22.91 7.30
C LEU A 54 3.01 23.07 8.80
N ARG A 55 2.36 22.28 9.66
CA ARG A 55 2.63 22.31 11.12
C ARG A 55 4.10 22.02 11.44
N VAL A 56 4.72 21.05 10.76
CA VAL A 56 6.16 20.74 10.93
C VAL A 56 7.03 21.92 10.53
N PHE A 57 6.70 22.59 9.42
CA PHE A 57 7.42 23.78 8.98
C PHE A 57 7.29 24.93 9.98
N LEU A 58 6.07 25.27 10.43
CA LEU A 58 5.83 26.34 11.40
C LEU A 58 6.52 26.05 12.74
N ARG A 59 6.40 24.82 13.26
CA ARG A 59 7.12 24.39 14.46
C ARG A 59 8.63 24.52 14.33
N ASN A 60 9.19 24.23 13.16
CA ASN A 60 10.61 24.41 12.92
C ASN A 60 11.03 25.89 13.00
N ARG A 61 10.23 26.79 12.43
CA ARG A 61 10.48 28.25 12.47
C ARG A 61 10.35 28.81 13.90
N MET A 62 9.31 28.41 14.63
CA MET A 62 9.12 28.76 16.04
C MET A 62 10.28 28.28 16.92
N ARG A 63 10.68 27.00 16.77
CA ARG A 63 11.81 26.43 17.53
C ARG A 63 13.12 27.18 17.28
N ARG A 64 13.31 27.72 16.08
CA ARG A 64 14.49 28.52 15.70
C ARG A 64 14.36 30.00 16.08
N LYS A 65 13.25 30.40 16.73
CA LYS A 65 12.94 31.79 17.09
C LYS A 65 12.93 32.74 15.89
N ILE A 66 12.58 32.23 14.70
CA ILE A 66 12.42 33.03 13.48
C ILE A 66 11.04 33.73 13.47
N ILE A 67 10.04 33.08 14.06
CA ILE A 67 8.66 33.57 14.16
C ILE A 67 8.17 33.41 15.61
N PRO A 68 7.21 34.24 16.07
CA PRO A 68 6.59 34.07 17.38
C PRO A 68 5.83 32.74 17.48
N PRO A 69 5.54 32.25 18.70
CA PRO A 69 4.67 31.09 18.90
C PRO A 69 3.30 31.30 18.26
N ILE A 70 2.84 30.30 17.51
CA ILE A 70 1.53 30.22 16.88
C ILE A 70 0.81 29.02 17.51
N ASP A 71 -0.45 29.21 17.89
CA ASP A 71 -1.29 28.10 18.32
C ASP A 71 -1.68 27.24 17.10
N LEU A 72 -1.36 25.96 17.18
CA LEU A 72 -1.62 24.98 16.13
C LEU A 72 -2.61 23.91 16.57
N GLU A 73 -3.33 24.10 17.67
CA GLU A 73 -4.32 23.13 18.17
C GLU A 73 -5.47 22.93 17.18
N ASP A 74 -5.95 24.01 16.56
CA ASP A 74 -7.04 23.98 15.58
C ASP A 74 -6.68 23.32 14.26
N PHE A 75 -5.38 23.14 13.98
CA PHE A 75 -4.89 22.50 12.76
C PHE A 75 -5.05 20.97 12.84
N LYS A 76 -6.30 20.52 12.93
CA LYS A 76 -6.70 19.12 13.13
C LYS A 76 -6.31 18.26 11.94
N GLN A 77 -6.02 16.99 12.23
CA GLN A 77 -5.64 15.98 11.24
C GLN A 77 -6.64 14.83 11.32
N SER A 78 -7.41 14.64 10.26
CA SER A 78 -8.27 13.47 10.09
C SER A 78 -7.55 12.43 9.24
N GLU A 79 -7.46 11.18 9.72
CA GLU A 79 -6.99 10.05 8.92
C GLU A 79 -8.17 9.14 8.59
N GLU A 80 -8.29 8.75 7.32
CA GLU A 80 -9.22 7.72 6.85
C GLU A 80 -8.45 6.44 6.52
N LEU A 81 -9.06 5.28 6.78
CA LEU A 81 -8.51 4.03 6.29
C LEU A 81 -8.70 3.96 4.77
N THR A 82 -7.61 3.76 4.03
CA THR A 82 -7.69 3.55 2.59
C THR A 82 -8.06 2.09 2.30
N ASP A 83 -9.04 1.90 1.42
CA ASP A 83 -9.37 0.60 0.86
C ASP A 83 -8.20 0.04 0.03
N ALA A 84 -8.00 -1.25 0.12
CA ALA A 84 -6.99 -1.98 -0.64
C ALA A 84 -7.38 -3.46 -0.72
N ILE A 85 -7.04 -4.10 -1.83
CA ILE A 85 -7.20 -5.55 -1.99
C ILE A 85 -5.94 -6.30 -1.53
N TYR A 86 -6.13 -7.60 -1.31
CA TYR A 86 -5.06 -8.59 -1.34
C TYR A 86 -5.45 -9.68 -2.36
N LEU A 87 -4.48 -10.53 -2.72
CA LEU A 87 -4.70 -11.71 -3.54
C LEU A 87 -4.61 -12.97 -2.69
N THR A 88 -5.57 -13.87 -2.83
CA THR A 88 -5.51 -15.20 -2.21
C THR A 88 -4.38 -16.03 -2.83
N MET A 89 -3.99 -17.11 -2.17
CA MET A 89 -2.97 -18.01 -2.73
C MET A 89 -3.38 -18.60 -4.08
N ASP A 90 -4.66 -18.88 -4.29
CA ASP A 90 -5.14 -19.42 -5.56
C ASP A 90 -5.09 -18.37 -6.69
N GLU A 91 -5.38 -17.11 -6.39
CA GLU A 91 -5.23 -16.02 -7.36
C GLU A 91 -3.76 -15.75 -7.70
N ILE A 92 -2.86 -15.86 -6.71
CA ILE A 92 -1.41 -15.77 -6.94
C ILE A 92 -0.95 -16.93 -7.84
N ARG A 93 -1.43 -18.16 -7.58
CA ARG A 93 -1.13 -19.34 -8.41
C ARG A 93 -1.70 -19.23 -9.81
N ALA A 94 -2.91 -18.68 -9.97
CA ALA A 94 -3.51 -18.41 -11.28
C ALA A 94 -2.63 -17.46 -12.11
N ILE A 95 -2.09 -16.40 -11.49
CA ILE A 95 -1.12 -15.51 -12.15
C ILE A 95 0.19 -16.25 -12.46
N TYR A 96 0.71 -17.05 -11.52
CA TYR A 96 1.95 -17.81 -11.69
C TYR A 96 1.89 -18.80 -12.86
N ASN A 97 0.74 -19.44 -13.05
CA ASN A 97 0.52 -20.47 -14.06
C ASN A 97 0.13 -19.94 -15.45
N LEU A 98 0.07 -18.61 -15.65
CA LEU A 98 -0.19 -18.04 -16.97
C LEU A 98 0.88 -18.46 -17.97
N ASP A 99 0.45 -18.97 -19.13
CA ASP A 99 1.33 -19.13 -20.28
C ASP A 99 1.66 -17.75 -20.87
N LEU A 100 2.94 -17.40 -20.79
CA LEU A 100 3.51 -16.14 -21.26
C LEU A 100 4.72 -16.42 -22.16
N SER A 101 4.77 -17.59 -22.79
CA SER A 101 5.82 -18.01 -23.73
C SER A 101 6.10 -16.97 -24.82
N ASN A 102 5.06 -16.26 -25.27
CA ASN A 102 5.14 -15.23 -26.30
C ASN A 102 5.38 -13.80 -25.76
N ASP A 103 5.50 -13.61 -24.45
CA ASP A 103 5.65 -12.28 -23.82
C ASP A 103 6.66 -12.33 -22.67
N THR A 104 7.94 -12.23 -23.03
CA THR A 104 9.07 -12.32 -22.09
C THR A 104 9.06 -11.20 -21.05
N HIS A 105 8.60 -10.00 -21.44
CA HIS A 105 8.47 -8.87 -20.52
C HIS A 105 7.42 -9.15 -19.44
N LEU A 106 6.25 -9.62 -19.84
CA LEU A 106 5.16 -9.93 -18.92
C LEU A 106 5.49 -11.16 -18.07
N ALA A 107 6.16 -12.17 -18.62
CA ALA A 107 6.68 -13.32 -17.88
C ALA A 107 7.64 -12.90 -16.77
N THR A 108 8.55 -11.98 -17.07
CA THR A 108 9.48 -11.41 -16.09
C THR A 108 8.75 -10.64 -15.00
N CYS A 109 7.75 -9.83 -15.37
CA CYS A 109 6.91 -9.10 -14.40
C CYS A 109 6.09 -10.06 -13.52
N ARG A 110 5.57 -11.16 -14.09
CA ARG A 110 4.85 -12.21 -13.35
C ARG A 110 5.73 -12.81 -12.28
N ASP A 111 6.91 -13.25 -12.67
CA ASP A 111 7.87 -13.87 -11.77
C ASP A 111 8.23 -12.92 -10.62
N LEU A 112 8.49 -11.65 -10.93
CA LEU A 112 8.84 -10.65 -9.93
C LEU A 112 7.66 -10.34 -8.99
N PHE A 113 6.45 -10.29 -9.52
CA PHE A 113 5.23 -10.08 -8.73
C PHE A 113 4.94 -11.25 -7.79
N VAL A 114 4.99 -12.47 -8.30
CA VAL A 114 4.77 -13.69 -7.51
C VAL A 114 5.86 -13.86 -6.45
N PHE A 115 7.12 -13.61 -6.80
CA PHE A 115 8.22 -13.58 -5.83
C PHE A 115 8.00 -12.54 -4.71
N GLY A 116 7.52 -11.34 -5.07
CA GLY A 116 7.12 -10.33 -4.10
C GLY A 116 5.98 -10.78 -3.19
N CYS A 117 5.00 -11.53 -3.71
CA CYS A 117 3.90 -12.09 -2.93
C CYS A 117 4.36 -13.14 -1.92
N PHE A 118 5.39 -13.93 -2.24
CA PHE A 118 5.92 -14.95 -1.33
C PHE A 118 6.92 -14.43 -0.30
N THR A 119 7.54 -13.28 -0.54
CA THR A 119 8.51 -12.68 0.38
C THR A 119 7.93 -11.56 1.25
N GLY A 120 6.82 -10.94 0.86
CA GLY A 120 6.18 -9.86 1.63
C GLY A 120 7.00 -8.56 1.69
N LEU A 121 8.06 -8.45 0.90
CA LEU A 121 8.93 -7.28 0.83
C LEU A 121 8.23 -6.10 0.12
N ARG A 122 8.75 -4.88 0.34
CA ARG A 122 8.29 -3.73 -0.47
C ARG A 122 8.92 -3.81 -1.86
N PHE A 123 8.27 -3.17 -2.85
CA PHE A 123 8.78 -3.09 -4.22
C PHE A 123 10.27 -2.73 -4.27
N SER A 124 10.67 -1.64 -3.62
CA SER A 124 12.09 -1.21 -3.58
C SER A 124 13.04 -2.25 -2.97
N ASP A 125 12.56 -3.03 -1.99
CA ASP A 125 13.37 -4.03 -1.31
C ASP A 125 13.54 -5.27 -2.19
N TYR A 126 12.45 -5.80 -2.79
CA TYR A 126 12.57 -6.97 -3.65
C TYR A 126 13.10 -6.67 -5.05
N THR A 127 13.03 -5.43 -5.55
CA THR A 127 13.68 -5.06 -6.82
C THR A 127 15.17 -4.79 -6.70
N SER A 128 15.72 -4.82 -5.48
CA SER A 128 17.14 -4.60 -5.21
C SER A 128 17.84 -5.84 -4.68
N ILE A 129 17.19 -7.01 -4.69
CA ILE A 129 17.80 -8.27 -4.24
C ILE A 129 18.93 -8.63 -5.19
N ALA A 130 20.10 -8.89 -4.62
CA ALA A 130 21.26 -9.39 -5.33
C ALA A 130 21.34 -10.93 -5.22
N PRO A 131 22.01 -11.62 -6.16
CA PRO A 131 22.24 -13.07 -6.06
C PRO A 131 22.83 -13.51 -4.71
N ASN A 132 23.78 -12.75 -4.16
CA ASN A 132 24.42 -13.05 -2.89
C ASN A 132 23.53 -12.79 -1.65
N ASP A 133 22.35 -12.20 -1.82
CA ASP A 133 21.36 -12.06 -0.75
C ASP A 133 20.68 -13.41 -0.47
N ILE A 134 20.75 -14.39 -1.38
CA ILE A 134 20.15 -15.72 -1.18
C ILE A 134 21.23 -16.78 -1.00
N ARG A 135 21.18 -17.49 0.13
CA ARG A 135 22.12 -18.56 0.50
C ARG A 135 21.34 -19.67 1.20
N ASN A 136 21.59 -20.93 0.83
CA ASN A 136 20.91 -22.09 1.41
C ASN A 136 19.38 -21.91 1.43
N ARG A 137 18.80 -21.54 0.28
CA ARG A 137 17.35 -21.28 0.09
C ARG A 137 16.76 -20.22 1.03
N THR A 138 17.59 -19.37 1.62
CA THR A 138 17.17 -18.32 2.55
C THR A 138 17.61 -16.96 2.01
N LEU A 139 16.66 -16.02 1.95
CA LEU A 139 16.90 -14.63 1.58
C LEU A 139 17.27 -13.80 2.81
N TYR A 140 18.38 -13.09 2.74
CA TYR A 140 18.88 -12.14 3.72
C TYR A 140 18.85 -10.76 3.11
N LYS A 141 17.97 -9.87 3.62
CA LYS A 141 17.82 -8.53 3.06
C LYS A 141 17.77 -7.45 4.14
N LYS A 142 18.62 -6.43 4.02
CA LYS A 142 18.47 -5.19 4.77
C LYS A 142 17.40 -4.33 4.08
N GLN A 143 16.29 -4.06 4.76
CA GLN A 143 15.21 -3.23 4.22
C GLN A 143 15.63 -1.77 4.14
N MET A 144 15.45 -1.13 2.98
CA MET A 144 15.89 0.24 2.74
C MET A 144 15.18 1.26 3.63
N LYS A 145 13.87 1.08 3.85
CA LYS A 145 13.04 2.07 4.55
C LYS A 145 13.21 2.03 6.06
N SER A 146 13.35 0.84 6.64
CA SER A 146 13.42 0.66 8.09
C SER A 146 14.85 0.49 8.61
N ASP A 147 15.81 0.19 7.74
CA ASP A 147 17.20 -0.15 8.08
C ASP A 147 17.33 -1.39 8.99
N HIS A 148 16.47 -2.39 8.79
CA HIS A 148 16.46 -3.64 9.57
C HIS A 148 16.65 -4.84 8.65
N TRP A 149 17.33 -5.87 9.15
CA TRP A 149 17.48 -7.14 8.46
C TRP A 149 16.20 -7.97 8.52
N VAL A 150 15.89 -8.61 7.41
CA VAL A 150 14.94 -9.71 7.34
C VAL A 150 15.63 -10.96 6.82
N VAL A 151 15.22 -12.09 7.37
CA VAL A 151 15.69 -13.41 6.99
C VAL A 151 14.45 -14.22 6.64
N ILE A 152 14.35 -14.65 5.39
CA ILE A 152 13.13 -15.26 4.83
C ILE A 152 13.50 -16.59 4.18
N PRO A 153 13.13 -17.73 4.79
CA PRO A 153 13.19 -19.03 4.11
C PRO A 153 12.28 -18.98 2.88
N LEU A 154 12.83 -19.27 1.70
CA LEU A 154 12.06 -19.23 0.47
C LEU A 154 11.27 -20.53 0.31
N ARG A 155 9.98 -20.42 -0.04
CA ARG A 155 9.17 -21.56 -0.49
C ARG A 155 9.67 -22.09 -1.83
N ASP A 156 9.23 -23.28 -2.23
CA ASP A 156 9.71 -23.93 -3.45
C ASP A 156 9.48 -23.07 -4.68
N GLU A 157 8.30 -22.46 -4.79
CA GLU A 157 7.94 -21.61 -5.91
C GLU A 157 8.77 -20.32 -5.92
N ALA A 158 8.97 -19.68 -4.77
CA ALA A 158 9.78 -18.47 -4.66
C ALA A 158 11.25 -18.75 -5.01
N TYR A 159 11.79 -19.86 -4.52
CA TYR A 159 13.16 -20.27 -4.83
C TYR A 159 13.32 -20.63 -6.31
N SER A 160 12.36 -21.38 -6.87
CA SER A 160 12.37 -21.78 -8.28
C SER A 160 12.30 -20.56 -9.21
N ILE A 161 11.45 -19.58 -8.89
CA ILE A 161 11.40 -18.29 -9.60
C ILE A 161 12.76 -17.59 -9.54
N PHE A 162 13.35 -17.50 -8.35
CA PHE A 162 14.63 -16.83 -8.19
C PHE A 162 15.73 -17.48 -9.03
N MET A 163 15.83 -18.81 -8.96
CA MET A 163 16.85 -19.58 -9.68
C MET A 163 16.69 -19.45 -11.20
N ARG A 164 15.46 -19.50 -11.72
CA ARG A 164 15.24 -19.45 -13.17
C ARG A 164 15.23 -18.04 -13.76
N SER A 165 14.85 -17.02 -13.00
CA SER A 165 14.58 -15.67 -13.54
C SER A 165 15.52 -14.58 -13.02
N PHE A 166 16.13 -14.75 -11.84
CA PHE A 166 16.80 -13.64 -11.13
C PHE A 166 18.24 -13.94 -10.66
N MET A 167 18.81 -15.10 -11.00
CA MET A 167 20.21 -15.42 -10.70
C MET A 167 21.20 -14.43 -11.32
N GLN A 168 20.87 -13.83 -12.46
CA GLN A 168 21.70 -12.81 -13.11
C GLN A 168 21.38 -11.39 -12.62
N GLY A 169 20.52 -11.27 -11.61
CA GLY A 169 20.00 -10.01 -11.08
C GLY A 169 18.55 -9.78 -11.47
N ILE A 170 17.91 -8.88 -10.71
CA ILE A 170 16.53 -8.49 -10.94
C ILE A 170 16.49 -7.36 -11.97
N PRO A 171 15.58 -7.41 -12.95
CA PRO A 171 15.45 -6.38 -13.97
C PRO A 171 15.11 -5.01 -13.36
N VAL A 172 15.72 -3.97 -13.93
CA VAL A 172 15.41 -2.59 -13.57
C VAL A 172 14.09 -2.19 -14.20
N LEU A 173 13.05 -2.11 -13.38
CA LEU A 173 11.70 -1.74 -13.80
C LEU A 173 11.21 -0.53 -13.00
N SER A 174 10.63 0.44 -13.70
CA SER A 174 9.91 1.51 -13.01
C SER A 174 8.64 0.96 -12.35
N ASN A 175 8.27 1.50 -11.19
CA ASN A 175 7.04 1.09 -10.51
C ASN A 175 5.79 1.33 -11.39
N ALA A 176 5.80 2.34 -12.27
CA ALA A 176 4.69 2.60 -13.19
C ALA A 176 4.55 1.49 -14.24
N VAL A 177 5.64 1.09 -14.89
CA VAL A 177 5.67 -0.02 -15.87
C VAL A 177 5.25 -1.32 -15.20
N PHE A 178 5.84 -1.64 -14.05
CA PHE A 178 5.50 -2.83 -13.29
C PHE A 178 4.02 -2.86 -12.88
N ASN A 179 3.47 -1.75 -12.38
CA ASN A 179 2.06 -1.67 -12.02
C ASN A 179 1.12 -1.85 -13.22
N SER A 180 1.52 -1.41 -14.42
CA SER A 180 0.75 -1.67 -15.64
C SER A 180 0.75 -3.16 -15.97
N ALA A 181 1.93 -3.80 -15.94
CA ALA A 181 2.09 -5.21 -16.26
C ALA A 181 1.32 -6.13 -15.31
N ILE A 182 1.36 -5.88 -13.99
CA ILE A 182 0.65 -6.75 -13.01
C ILE A 182 -0.87 -6.62 -13.07
N LYS A 183 -1.40 -5.50 -13.56
CA LYS A 183 -2.84 -5.37 -13.84
C LYS A 183 -3.25 -6.20 -15.05
N GLU A 184 -2.41 -6.19 -16.09
CA GLU A 184 -2.60 -7.05 -17.26
C GLU A 184 -2.49 -8.53 -16.88
N LEU A 185 -1.54 -8.91 -16.03
CA LEU A 185 -1.45 -10.27 -15.47
C LEU A 185 -2.72 -10.66 -14.72
N GLY A 186 -3.21 -9.81 -13.82
CA GLY A 186 -4.45 -10.09 -13.09
C GLY A 186 -5.66 -10.22 -14.03
N LYS A 187 -5.69 -9.45 -15.12
CA LYS A 187 -6.73 -9.55 -16.15
C LYS A 187 -6.66 -10.89 -16.89
N ARG A 188 -5.47 -11.30 -17.33
CA ARG A 188 -5.25 -12.61 -17.99
C ARG A 188 -5.51 -13.79 -17.07
N ALA A 189 -5.27 -13.63 -15.77
CA ALA A 189 -5.58 -14.62 -14.74
C ALA A 189 -7.07 -14.68 -14.35
N GLY A 190 -7.94 -13.90 -15.02
CA GLY A 190 -9.38 -13.98 -14.80
C GLY A 190 -9.90 -13.23 -13.57
N LEU A 191 -9.13 -12.29 -12.99
CA LEU A 191 -9.50 -11.59 -11.75
C LEU A 191 -10.52 -10.47 -11.99
N TYR A 192 -11.70 -10.83 -12.48
CA TYR A 192 -12.78 -9.93 -12.90
C TYR A 192 -13.80 -9.60 -11.80
N GLN A 193 -13.70 -10.21 -10.62
CA GLN A 193 -14.60 -9.91 -9.49
C GLN A 193 -14.65 -8.39 -9.26
N LEU A 194 -15.86 -7.82 -9.25
CA LEU A 194 -16.04 -6.38 -9.02
C LEU A 194 -15.77 -6.06 -7.55
N ILE A 195 -14.85 -5.14 -7.32
CA ILE A 195 -14.51 -4.62 -6.00
C ILE A 195 -14.89 -3.15 -5.94
N ARG A 196 -15.62 -2.80 -4.88
CA ARG A 196 -16.09 -1.44 -4.58
C ARG A 196 -15.19 -0.80 -3.54
N PHE A 197 -14.56 0.32 -3.89
CA PHE A 197 -13.89 1.20 -2.94
C PHE A 197 -14.66 2.51 -2.79
N SER A 198 -14.63 3.07 -1.59
CA SER A 198 -15.27 4.37 -1.31
C SER A 198 -14.32 5.29 -0.57
N TYR A 199 -14.36 6.59 -0.90
CA TYR A 199 -13.58 7.59 -0.20
C TYR A 199 -14.26 8.96 -0.26
N LYS A 200 -13.98 9.79 0.75
CA LYS A 200 -14.48 11.17 0.79
C LYS A 200 -13.59 12.13 0.02
N ARG A 201 -14.23 13.08 -0.65
CA ARG A 201 -13.60 14.25 -1.26
C ARG A 201 -14.55 15.45 -1.15
N GLY A 202 -14.18 16.41 -0.30
CA GLY A 202 -15.13 17.41 0.18
C GLY A 202 -16.35 16.74 0.82
N ASN A 203 -17.54 17.22 0.49
CA ASN A 203 -18.81 16.68 1.01
C ASN A 203 -19.36 15.51 0.16
N LYS A 204 -18.56 14.95 -0.75
CA LYS A 204 -18.99 13.88 -1.65
C LYS A 204 -18.34 12.56 -1.26
N ASP A 205 -19.18 11.55 -1.08
CA ASP A 205 -18.76 10.15 -1.05
C ASP A 205 -18.56 9.66 -2.50
N ILE A 206 -17.31 9.39 -2.87
CA ILE A 206 -16.99 8.87 -4.19
C ILE A 206 -16.90 7.35 -4.08
N VAL A 207 -17.76 6.67 -4.82
CA VAL A 207 -17.75 5.22 -4.97
C VAL A 207 -17.12 4.87 -6.31
N VAL A 208 -16.17 3.93 -6.31
CA VAL A 208 -15.53 3.44 -7.53
C VAL A 208 -15.64 1.92 -7.53
N ASN A 209 -16.27 1.40 -8.58
CA ASN A 209 -16.41 -0.04 -8.82
C ASN A 209 -15.51 -0.42 -10.00
N GLN A 210 -14.55 -1.31 -9.75
CA GLN A 210 -13.67 -1.83 -10.80
C GLN A 210 -13.38 -3.31 -10.56
N PRO A 211 -13.06 -4.08 -11.61
CA PRO A 211 -12.61 -5.46 -11.44
C PRO A 211 -11.35 -5.53 -10.59
N LYS A 212 -11.18 -6.62 -9.84
CA LYS A 212 -10.09 -6.82 -8.88
C LYS A 212 -8.72 -6.57 -9.48
N TYR A 213 -8.48 -7.03 -10.72
CA TYR A 213 -7.20 -6.79 -11.40
C TYR A 213 -6.83 -5.30 -11.52
N ALA A 214 -7.80 -4.40 -11.66
CA ALA A 214 -7.56 -2.97 -11.83
C ALA A 214 -7.02 -2.29 -10.55
N TRP A 215 -7.26 -2.92 -9.40
CA TRP A 215 -6.81 -2.48 -8.07
C TRP A 215 -5.42 -3.01 -7.69
N ILE A 216 -4.86 -3.94 -8.47
CA ILE A 216 -3.53 -4.51 -8.19
C ILE A 216 -2.46 -3.42 -8.33
N THR A 217 -1.56 -3.38 -7.34
CA THR A 217 -0.34 -2.56 -7.33
C THR A 217 0.82 -3.39 -6.80
N SER A 218 2.06 -2.90 -6.93
CA SER A 218 3.23 -3.54 -6.33
C SER A 218 3.11 -3.73 -4.82
N HIS A 219 2.29 -2.91 -4.16
CA HIS A 219 2.03 -3.06 -2.73
C HIS A 219 1.05 -4.19 -2.40
N THR A 220 0.28 -4.66 -3.38
CA THR A 220 -0.60 -5.82 -3.22
C THR A 220 0.21 -7.05 -2.81
N CYS A 221 1.43 -7.24 -3.33
CA CYS A 221 2.33 -8.32 -2.93
C CYS A 221 2.45 -8.50 -1.42
N ARG A 222 2.85 -7.42 -0.73
CA ARG A 222 3.03 -7.42 0.73
C ARG A 222 1.72 -7.61 1.48
N ARG A 223 0.61 -7.06 0.97
CA ARG A 223 -0.72 -7.24 1.59
C ARG A 223 -1.19 -8.69 1.47
N SER A 224 -1.00 -9.30 0.30
CA SER A 224 -1.28 -10.72 0.08
C SER A 224 -0.46 -11.59 1.02
N PHE A 225 0.86 -11.37 1.10
CA PHE A 225 1.71 -12.08 2.05
C PHE A 225 1.17 -11.98 3.49
N CYS A 226 0.98 -10.75 3.99
CA CYS A 226 0.56 -10.56 5.38
C CYS A 226 -0.81 -11.18 5.67
N THR A 227 -1.76 -11.04 4.75
CA THR A 227 -3.13 -11.53 4.95
C THR A 227 -3.19 -13.04 4.83
N ASN A 228 -2.53 -13.64 3.84
CA ASN A 228 -2.50 -15.09 3.66
C ASN A 228 -1.80 -15.77 4.85
N GLU A 229 -0.61 -15.31 5.26
CA GLU A 229 0.07 -15.87 6.44
C GLU A 229 -0.76 -15.76 7.72
N PHE A 230 -1.46 -14.64 7.89
CA PHE A 230 -2.34 -14.46 9.05
C PHE A 230 -3.51 -15.45 9.01
N LEU A 231 -4.13 -15.65 7.85
CA LEU A 231 -5.22 -16.61 7.66
C LEU A 231 -4.77 -18.06 7.81
N GLU A 232 -3.53 -18.38 7.50
CA GLU A 232 -2.90 -19.69 7.75
C GLU A 232 -2.52 -19.90 9.23
N GLY A 233 -2.69 -18.88 10.08
CA GLY A 233 -2.43 -18.98 11.52
C GLY A 233 -0.97 -18.72 11.92
N THR A 234 -0.14 -18.17 11.02
CA THR A 234 1.23 -17.77 11.36
C THR A 234 1.19 -16.69 12.46
N PRO A 235 1.98 -16.83 13.55
CA PRO A 235 2.04 -15.83 14.62
C PRO A 235 2.31 -14.41 14.10
N VAL A 236 1.52 -13.44 14.57
CA VAL A 236 1.56 -12.06 14.09
C VAL A 236 2.95 -11.45 14.23
N GLU A 237 3.67 -11.75 15.30
CA GLU A 237 5.03 -11.24 15.53
C GLU A 237 6.01 -11.69 14.43
N LEU A 238 5.86 -12.91 13.92
CA LEU A 238 6.70 -13.45 12.84
C LEU A 238 6.38 -12.77 11.51
N ILE A 239 5.09 -12.62 11.18
CA ILE A 239 4.66 -11.91 9.97
C ILE A 239 5.15 -10.47 10.01
N MET A 240 5.04 -9.80 11.16
CA MET A 240 5.52 -8.42 11.37
C MET A 240 7.03 -8.29 11.22
N LYS A 241 7.82 -9.26 11.72
CA LYS A 241 9.28 -9.29 11.53
C LYS A 241 9.65 -9.40 10.06
N ILE A 242 9.04 -10.34 9.33
CA ILE A 242 9.32 -10.57 7.90
C ILE A 242 8.88 -9.38 7.05
N SER A 243 7.65 -8.92 7.26
CA SER A 243 7.15 -7.75 6.53
C SER A 243 7.85 -6.47 6.99
N GLY A 244 8.43 -6.36 8.18
CA GLY A 244 9.07 -5.13 8.68
C GLY A 244 8.05 -4.07 9.10
N HIS A 245 7.02 -4.48 9.83
CA HIS A 245 6.11 -3.57 10.53
C HIS A 245 6.56 -3.40 11.98
N LYS A 246 6.74 -2.15 12.42
CA LYS A 246 7.17 -1.84 13.80
C LYS A 246 6.02 -1.75 14.82
N SER A 247 4.78 -1.63 14.35
CA SER A 247 3.61 -1.39 15.22
C SER A 247 2.42 -2.24 14.77
N LEU A 248 1.73 -2.85 15.72
CA LEU A 248 0.52 -3.65 15.49
C LEU A 248 -0.56 -2.83 14.74
N LYS A 249 -0.79 -1.57 15.13
CA LYS A 249 -1.75 -0.69 14.45
C LYS A 249 -1.50 -0.57 12.95
N ASN A 250 -0.24 -0.39 12.54
CA ASN A 250 0.11 -0.34 11.12
C ASN A 250 0.02 -1.71 10.46
N PHE A 251 0.34 -2.80 11.15
CA PHE A 251 0.22 -4.16 10.61
C PHE A 251 -1.24 -4.52 10.32
N TYR A 252 -2.16 -4.28 11.25
CA TYR A 252 -3.58 -4.61 11.03
C TYR A 252 -4.24 -3.79 9.93
N ARG A 253 -3.67 -2.64 9.51
CA ARG A 253 -4.09 -1.94 8.27
C ARG A 253 -3.80 -2.75 6.99
N TYR A 254 -2.94 -3.76 7.06
CA TYR A 254 -2.62 -4.68 5.96
C TYR A 254 -3.50 -5.90 5.91
N ILE A 255 -4.01 -6.34 7.07
CA ILE A 255 -4.92 -7.47 7.18
C ILE A 255 -6.29 -7.01 6.70
N LYS A 256 -6.73 -7.54 5.56
CA LYS A 256 -7.98 -7.17 4.89
C LYS A 256 -8.94 -8.35 4.85
N ILE A 257 -9.21 -8.88 6.05
CA ILE A 257 -10.12 -10.01 6.25
C ILE A 257 -11.55 -9.48 6.21
N SER A 258 -12.39 -10.11 5.41
CA SER A 258 -13.82 -9.80 5.38
C SER A 258 -14.52 -10.38 6.62
N PRO A 259 -15.68 -9.84 7.04
CA PRO A 259 -16.47 -10.44 8.10
C PRO A 259 -16.78 -11.93 7.87
N GLU A 260 -17.03 -12.32 6.62
CA GLU A 260 -17.27 -13.70 6.21
C GLU A 260 -16.03 -14.59 6.40
N GLU A 261 -14.86 -14.10 6.02
CA GLU A 261 -13.58 -14.81 6.22
C GLU A 261 -13.25 -14.98 7.71
N ALA A 262 -13.53 -13.96 8.52
CA ALA A 262 -13.40 -14.05 9.96
C ALA A 262 -14.34 -15.11 10.56
N GLY A 263 -15.60 -15.14 10.09
CA GLY A 263 -16.59 -16.15 10.48
C GLY A 263 -16.17 -17.58 10.08
N ARG A 264 -15.65 -17.77 8.87
CA ARG A 264 -15.11 -19.07 8.43
C ARG A 264 -13.94 -19.50 9.31
N LYS A 265 -12.99 -18.60 9.60
CA LYS A 265 -11.80 -18.92 10.38
C LYS A 265 -12.11 -19.27 11.83
N ILE A 266 -13.03 -18.54 12.47
CA ILE A 266 -13.42 -18.87 13.84
C ILE A 266 -14.16 -20.22 13.88
N GLY A 267 -14.96 -20.53 12.86
CA GLY A 267 -15.57 -21.85 12.69
C GLY A 267 -14.54 -22.99 12.58
N GLU A 268 -13.50 -22.84 11.76
CA GLU A 268 -12.39 -23.81 11.67
C GLU A 268 -11.71 -24.03 13.02
N ILE A 269 -11.46 -22.96 13.78
CA ILE A 269 -10.85 -23.03 15.11
C ILE A 269 -11.77 -23.76 16.09
N TRP A 270 -13.06 -23.46 16.09
CA TRP A 270 -14.05 -24.15 16.93
C TRP A 270 -14.18 -25.63 16.57
N MET A 271 -14.11 -26.00 15.29
CA MET A 271 -14.05 -27.40 14.87
C MET A 271 -12.81 -28.11 15.43
N GLN A 272 -11.63 -27.47 15.37
CA GLN A 272 -10.40 -28.02 15.94
C GLN A 272 -10.47 -28.20 17.46
N ARG A 273 -11.25 -27.35 18.15
CA ARG A 273 -11.51 -27.45 19.60
C ARG A 273 -12.64 -28.42 19.96
N GLY A 274 -13.36 -28.96 18.97
CA GLY A 274 -14.55 -29.79 19.19
C GLY A 274 -15.80 -29.02 19.63
N GLU A 275 -15.77 -27.69 19.52
CA GLU A 275 -16.87 -26.78 19.89
C GLU A 275 -17.92 -26.64 18.77
N LEU A 276 -17.57 -27.02 17.53
CA LEU A 276 -18.43 -27.00 16.35
C LEU A 276 -18.32 -28.32 15.60
N LYS A 277 -19.46 -28.95 15.25
CA LYS A 277 -19.49 -30.16 14.40
C LYS A 277 -19.52 -29.76 12.93
N ALA A 278 -18.81 -30.50 12.08
CA ALA A 278 -18.94 -30.36 10.63
C ALA A 278 -20.36 -30.73 10.21
N SER A 279 -21.03 -29.83 9.50
CA SER A 279 -22.34 -30.01 8.88
C SER A 279 -22.22 -30.79 7.57
#